data_AF-A0A429J3P5-F1
#
_entry.id   AF-A0A429J3P5-F1
#
_cell.length_a   1.000
_cell.length_b   1.000
_cell.length_c   1.000
_cell.angle_alpha   90.00
_cell.angle_beta   90.00
_cell.angle_gamma   90.00
#
_symmetry.space_group_name_H-M   'P 1'
#
loop_
_entity.id
_entity.type
_entity.pdbx_description
1 polymer ?
#
loop_
_entity_poly.entity_id
_entity_poly.type
_entity_poly.pdbx_seq_one_letter_code
_entity_poly.pdbx_strand_id
1 'polypeptide(L)' 'MFLAVPGFVSAHLHVGLDGRRVVNYAQWAGEEQYEEALRRPDVREHIGQVAAIAEACDPTLVRVRSVHHRHGRQA' A
#
# COMPACT_ATOMS: atom_id res chain seq x y z
N MET A 1 -4.94 -12.37 3.19
CA MET A 1 -3.58 -12.34 3.74
C MET A 1 -3.36 -11.07 4.57
N PHE A 2 -3.15 -9.89 3.96
CA PHE A 2 -2.96 -8.63 4.70
C PHE A 2 -4.11 -8.23 5.63
N LEU A 3 -5.34 -8.68 5.35
CA LEU A 3 -6.53 -8.41 6.17
C LEU A 3 -6.40 -8.85 7.64
N ALA A 4 -5.53 -9.81 7.95
CA ALA A 4 -5.29 -10.29 9.31
C ALA A 4 -3.99 -9.75 9.93
N VAL A 5 -3.25 -8.89 9.21
CA VAL A 5 -1.98 -8.34 9.69
C VAL A 5 -2.28 -7.15 10.59
N PRO A 6 -1.77 -7.12 11.84
CA PRO A 6 -1.96 -5.99 12.73
C PRO A 6 -1.57 -4.65 12.09
N GLY A 7 -2.42 -3.64 12.24
CA GLY A 7 -2.18 -2.31 11.71
C GLY A 7 -2.41 -2.13 10.20
N PHE A 8 -2.78 -3.18 9.45
CA PHE A 8 -3.24 -3.01 8.07
C PHE A 8 -4.58 -2.24 8.05
N VAL A 9 -4.68 -1.20 7.22
CA VAL A 9 -5.89 -0.38 7.09
C VAL A 9 -6.60 -0.64 5.77
N SER A 10 -5.87 -0.51 4.65
CA SER A 10 -6.43 -0.69 3.31
C SER A 10 -5.34 -0.98 2.28
N ALA A 11 -5.74 -1.52 1.13
CA ALA A 11 -4.93 -1.57 -0.07
C ALA A 11 -5.82 -1.27 -1.27
N HIS A 12 -5.42 -0.30 -2.08
CA HIS A 12 -6.11 0.06 -3.32
C HIS A 12 -5.16 -0.11 -4.49
N LEU A 13 -5.45 -1.10 -5.34
CA LEU A 13 -4.71 -1.34 -6.58
C LEU A 13 -5.24 -0.44 -7.69
N HIS A 14 -4.35 0.35 -8.27
CA HIS A 14 -4.63 1.21 -9.41
C HIS A 14 -3.83 0.72 -10.61
N VAL A 15 -4.50 0.47 -11.72
CA VAL A 15 -3.84 0.14 -12.98
C VAL A 15 -3.64 1.43 -13.76
N GLY A 16 -2.41 1.65 -14.25
CA GLY A 16 -2.10 2.77 -15.13
C GLY A 16 -2.96 2.70 -16.39
N LEU A 17 -3.36 3.86 -16.91
CA LEU A 17 -4.20 3.93 -18.10
C LEU A 17 -3.49 3.40 -19.37
N ASP A 18 -2.16 3.35 -19.35
CA ASP A 18 -1.33 2.74 -20.39
C ASP A 18 -1.17 1.22 -20.22
N GLY A 19 -1.70 0.65 -19.13
CA GLY A 19 -1.61 -0.77 -18.79
C GLY A 19 -0.22 -1.25 -18.35
N ARG A 20 0.76 -0.36 -18.17
CA ARG A 20 2.17 -0.75 -17.93
C ARG A 20 2.60 -0.71 -16.47
N ARG A 21 1.80 -0.09 -15.60
CA ARG A 21 2.11 0.04 -14.17
C ARG A 21 0.90 -0.32 -13.31
N VAL A 22 1.17 -0.93 -12.18
CA VAL A 22 0.22 -1.07 -11.07
C VAL A 22 0.76 -0.29 -9.87
N VAL A 23 -0.10 0.48 -9.22
CA VAL A 23 0.20 1.18 -7.98
C VAL A 23 -0.64 0.55 -6.87
N ASN A 24 0.03 0.02 -5.84
CA ASN A 24 -0.62 -0.38 -4.60
C ASN A 24 -0.55 0.76 -3.59
N TYR A 25 -1.67 1.47 -3.40
CA TYR A 25 -1.80 2.43 -2.31
C TYR A 25 -2.26 1.68 -1.05
N ALA A 26 -1.28 1.24 -0.26
CA ALA A 26 -1.51 0.55 1.00
C ALA A 26 -1.43 1.52 2.18
N GLN A 27 -2.39 1.45 3.09
CA GLN A 27 -2.43 2.26 4.30
C GLN A 27 -2.20 1.38 5.52
N TRP A 28 -1.39 1.89 6.43
CA TRP A 28 -1.05 1.26 7.70
C TRP A 28 -1.33 2.24 8.84
N ALA A 29 -1.67 1.70 10.01
CA ALA A 29 -1.94 2.47 11.21
C ALA A 29 -0.68 3.24 11.70
N GLY A 30 0.51 2.72 11.40
CA GLY A 30 1.78 3.32 11.76
C GLY A 30 2.96 2.62 11.08
N GLU A 31 4.14 3.22 11.20
CA GLU A 31 5.39 2.72 10.60
C GLU A 31 5.87 1.44 11.27
N GLU A 32 5.73 1.33 12.59
CA GLU A 32 6.11 0.13 13.35
C GLU A 32 5.33 -1.10 12.87
N GLN A 33 4.01 -0.98 12.70
CA GLN A 33 3.16 -2.08 12.24
C GLN A 33 3.49 -2.45 10.78
N TYR A 34 3.83 -1.46 9.95
CA TYR A 34 4.31 -1.72 8.59
C TYR A 34 5.62 -2.50 8.59
N GLU A 35 6.60 -2.11 9.42
CA GLU A 35 7.87 -2.82 9.54
C GLU A 35 7.70 -4.24 10.08
N GLU A 36 6.86 -4.43 11.10
CA GLU A 36 6.54 -5.75 11.63
C GLU A 36 5.88 -6.62 10.56
N ALA A 37 4.95 -6.06 9.79
CA ALA A 37 4.34 -6.76 8.66
C ALA A 37 5.38 -7.26 7.67
N LEU A 38 6.36 -6.42 7.29
CA LEU A 38 7.45 -6.81 6.38
C LEU A 38 8.38 -7.90 6.93
N ARG A 39 8.43 -8.12 8.25
CA ARG A 39 9.22 -9.21 8.85
C ARG A 39 8.50 -10.55 8.78
N ARG A 40 7.18 -10.57 8.57
CA ARG A 40 6.41 -11.82 8.55
C ARG A 40 6.76 -12.66 7.30
N PRO A 41 7.00 -13.97 7.46
CA PRO A 41 7.37 -14.84 6.34
C PRO A 41 6.33 -14.88 5.24
N ASP A 42 5.05 -14.97 5.61
CA ASP A 42 3.95 -14.96 4.66
C ASP A 42 4.01 -13.67 3.82
N VAL A 43 4.02 -12.50 4.46
CA VAL A 43 4.04 -11.18 3.79
C VAL A 43 5.21 -11.07 2.81
N ARG A 44 6.41 -11.49 3.23
CA ARG A 44 7.60 -11.47 2.37
C ARG A 44 7.45 -12.38 1.16
N GLU A 45 6.89 -13.58 1.33
CA GLU A 45 6.64 -14.51 0.23
C GLU A 45 5.70 -13.88 -0.80
N HIS A 46 4.59 -13.30 -0.34
CA HIS A 46 3.62 -12.66 -1.23
C HIS A 46 4.20 -11.43 -1.95
N ILE A 47 4.96 -10.57 -1.25
CA ILE A 47 5.67 -9.45 -1.90
C ILE A 47 6.66 -9.97 -2.94
N GLY A 48 7.37 -11.07 -2.64
CA GLY A 48 8.28 -11.73 -3.57
C GLY A 48 7.58 -12.24 -4.83
N GLN A 49 6.40 -12.85 -4.68
CA GLN A 49 5.58 -13.29 -5.82
C GLN A 49 5.15 -12.12 -6.70
N VAL A 50 4.77 -10.99 -6.11
CA VAL A 50 4.40 -9.78 -6.86
C VAL A 50 5.63 -9.18 -7.55
N ALA A 51 6.76 -9.09 -6.85
CA ALA A 51 8.01 -8.56 -7.41
C ALA A 51 8.52 -9.39 -8.60
N ALA A 52 8.32 -10.70 -8.59
CA ALA A 52 8.70 -11.58 -9.69
C ALA A 52 7.87 -11.37 -10.97
N ILE A 53 6.70 -10.73 -10.88
CA ILE A 53 5.86 -10.40 -12.03
C ILE A 53 6.29 -9.08 -12.67
N ALA A 54 6.81 -8.14 -11.88
CA ALA A 54 7.15 -6.80 -12.33
C ALA A 54 8.59 -6.73 -12.87
N GLU A 55 8.79 -5.97 -13.96
CA GLU A 55 10.14 -5.67 -14.46
C GLU A 55 10.95 -4.82 -13.47
N ALA A 56 10.27 -3.96 -12.71
CA ALA A 56 10.88 -3.12 -11.67
C ALA A 56 9.86 -2.79 -10.57
N CYS A 57 10.34 -2.58 -9.35
CA CYS A 57 9.55 -2.15 -8.19
C CYS A 57 10.18 -0.92 -7.53
N ASP A 58 9.34 0.02 -7.08
CA ASP A 58 9.75 1.21 -6.34
C ASP A 58 8.87 1.38 -5.08
N PRO A 59 9.08 0.57 -4.04
CA PRO A 59 8.30 0.67 -2.81
C PRO A 59 8.74 1.90 -2.01
N THR A 60 7.81 2.84 -1.81
CA THR A 60 8.07 4.05 -1.02
C THR A 60 7.07 4.16 0.12
N LEU A 61 7.57 4.33 1.35
CA LEU A 61 6.76 4.66 2.51
C LEU A 61 6.60 6.17 2.63
N VAL A 62 5.36 6.64 2.76
CA VAL A 62 5.03 8.07 2.82
C VAL A 62 4.05 8.37 3.95
N ARG A 63 4.08 9.61 4.45
CA ARG A 63 3.12 10.13 5.44
C ARG A 63 2.15 11.10 4.76
N VAL A 64 0.86 11.00 5.08
CA VAL A 64 -0.14 11.98 4.62
C VAL A 64 0.16 13.33 5.28
N ARG A 65 0.51 14.33 4.47
CA ARG A 65 0.82 15.68 4.96
C ARG A 65 -0.40 16.60 5.02
N SER A 66 -1.31 16.46 4.06
CA SER A 66 -2.56 17.21 3.98
C SER A 66 -3.59 16.42 3.18
N VAL A 67 -4.88 16.61 3.51
CA VAL A 67 -6.01 16.07 2.76
C VAL A 67 -6.91 17.25 2.39
N HIS A 68 -7.24 17.35 1.11
CA HIS A 68 -8.15 18.38 0.62
C HIS A 68 -9.44 17.72 0.19
N HIS A 69 -10.55 18.18 0.76
CA HIS A 69 -11.88 17.79 0.31
C HIS A 69 -12.40 18.84 -0.66
N ARG A 70 -13.26 18.42 -1.61
CA ARG A 70 -13.98 19.37 -2.46
C ARG A 70 -14.77 20.31 -1.54
N HIS A 71 -14.54 21.61 -1.63
CA HIS A 71 -15.33 22.58 -0.87
C HIS A 71 -16.82 22.40 -1.24
N GLY A 72 -17.62 21.97 -0.26
CA GLY A 72 -19.07 21.82 -0.36
C GLY A 72 -19.66 22.05 1.02
N ARG A 73 -20.52 23.08 1.11
CA ARG A 73 -21.14 23.69 2.31
C ARG A 73 -21.18 22.80 3.56
N GLN A 74 -20.65 23.38 4.65
CA GLN A 74 -21.03 23.00 6.01
C GLN A 74 -22.57 22.95 6.10
N ALA A 75 -23.09 21.82 6.57
CA ALA A 75 -24.37 21.79 7.24
C ALA A 75 -24.15 22.21 8.69
#